data_AF-A0A8S2YQW9-F1
#
_entry.id   AF-A0A8S2YQW9-F1
#
_cell.length_a   1.000
_cell.length_b   1.000
_cell.length_c   1.000
_cell.angle_alpha   90.00
_cell.angle_beta   90.00
_cell.angle_gamma   90.00
#
_symmetry.space_group_name_H-M   'P 1'
#
loop_
_entity.id
_entity.type
_entity.pdbx_description
1 polymer ?
#
loop_
_entity_poly.entity_id
_entity_poly.type
_entity_poly.pdbx_seq_one_letter_code
_entity_poly.pdbx_strand_id
1 'polypeptide(L)'
;MGQRPRAIIVRFVRYCTRQMMLRNKKKLERGTSINEDLTKSNLSIFKYARSICVEKKCIYTSNGKVMYNDGKKRLELFSVQHANG
;
A
#
# COMPACT_ATOMS: atom_id res chain seq x y z
N MET A 1 -2.22 -27.41 -11.80
CA MET A 1 -1.96 -26.09 -11.16
C MET A 1 -2.63 -25.02 -12.00
N GLY A 2 -3.63 -24.31 -11.48
CA GLY A 2 -4.36 -23.30 -12.27
C GLY A 2 -3.48 -22.07 -12.55
N GLN A 3 -3.44 -21.62 -13.80
CA GLN A 3 -2.80 -20.35 -14.17
C GLN A 3 -3.49 -19.20 -13.42
N ARG A 4 -2.74 -18.50 -12.58
CA ARG A 4 -3.24 -17.25 -11.99
C ARG A 4 -3.18 -16.14 -13.05
N PRO A 5 -4.21 -15.29 -13.15
CA PRO A 5 -4.18 -14.16 -14.07
C PRO A 5 -3.02 -13.23 -13.74
N ARG A 6 -2.41 -12.64 -14.77
CA ARG A 6 -1.36 -11.62 -14.60
C ARG A 6 -1.95 -10.37 -13.95
N ALA A 7 -1.15 -9.72 -13.11
CA ALA A 7 -1.52 -8.42 -12.55
C ALA A 7 -1.55 -7.34 -13.64
N ILE A 8 -2.49 -6.40 -13.53
CA ILE A 8 -2.57 -5.22 -14.39
C ILE A 8 -1.92 -4.05 -13.66
N ILE A 9 -0.95 -3.39 -14.31
CA ILE A 9 -0.30 -2.19 -13.76
C ILE A 9 -1.01 -0.96 -14.32
N VAL A 10 -1.53 -0.12 -13.44
CA VAL A 10 -2.23 1.12 -13.81
C VAL A 10 -1.43 2.33 -13.33
N ARG A 11 -1.02 3.18 -14.27
CA ARG A 11 -0.39 4.46 -13.96
C ARG A 11 -1.43 5.58 -14.01
N PHE A 12 -1.65 6.25 -12.88
CA PHE A 12 -2.55 7.39 -12.81
C PHE A 12 -1.82 8.68 -13.19
N VAL A 13 -2.41 9.47 -14.09
CA VAL A 13 -1.92 10.81 -14.42
C VAL A 13 -2.02 11.74 -13.22
N ARG A 14 -3.16 11.68 -12.51
CA ARG A 14 -3.43 12.53 -11.34
C ARG A 14 -3.34 11.76 -10.04
N TYR A 15 -2.62 12.35 -9.09
CA TYR A 15 -2.47 11.84 -7.74
C TYR A 15 -3.82 11.66 -7.02
N CYS A 16 -4.73 12.64 -7.15
CA CYS A 16 -6.04 12.62 -6.52
C CYS A 16 -6.89 11.43 -7.00
N THR A 17 -6.82 11.08 -8.28
CA THR A 17 -7.54 9.93 -8.87
C THR A 17 -7.04 8.62 -8.27
N ARG A 18 -5.71 8.45 -8.15
CA ARG A 18 -5.10 7.28 -7.50
C ARG A 18 -5.60 7.14 -6.05
N GLN A 19 -5.60 8.24 -5.30
CA GLN A 19 -6.06 8.26 -3.91
C GLN A 19 -7.56 7.94 -3.78
N MET A 20 -8.39 8.51 -4.66
CA MET A 20 -9.81 8.21 -4.70
C MET A 20 -10.08 6.73 -4.95
N MET A 21 -9.36 6.13 -5.90
CA MET A 21 -9.45 4.70 -6.21
C MET A 21 -9.03 3.83 -5.00
N LEU A 22 -7.88 4.12 -4.39
CA LEU A 22 -7.38 3.37 -3.23
C LEU A 22 -8.33 3.44 -2.01
N ARG A 23 -8.99 4.57 -1.80
CA ARG A 23 -10.00 4.73 -0.73
C ARG A 23 -11.26 3.91 -1.00
N ASN A 24 -11.67 3.81 -2.26
CA ASN A 24 -12.87 3.09 -2.67
C ASN A 24 -12.65 1.61 -2.98
N LYS A 25 -11.41 1.10 -2.95
CA LYS A 25 -11.09 -0.30 -3.29
C LYS A 25 -11.84 -1.36 -2.46
N LYS A 26 -12.35 -0.99 -1.29
CA LYS A 26 -13.21 -1.87 -0.47
C LYS A 26 -14.56 -2.19 -1.14
N LYS A 27 -14.96 -1.43 -2.15
CA LYS A 27 -16.19 -1.62 -2.94
C LYS A 27 -16.03 -2.67 -4.05
N LEU A 28 -14.83 -3.21 -4.26
CA LEU A 28 -14.58 -4.20 -5.30
C LEU A 28 -15.22 -5.55 -4.97
N GLU A 29 -15.60 -6.27 -6.02
CA GLU A 29 -16.10 -7.64 -5.90
C GLU A 29 -15.07 -8.57 -5.28
N ARG A 30 -15.56 -9.60 -4.58
CA ARG A 30 -14.73 -10.62 -3.95
C ARG A 30 -13.82 -11.28 -5.00
N GLY A 31 -12.52 -11.37 -4.69
CA GLY A 31 -11.50 -11.97 -5.56
C GLY A 31 -10.62 -10.97 -6.29
N THR A 32 -11.01 -9.69 -6.36
CA THR A 32 -10.18 -8.62 -6.92
C THR A 32 -9.41 -7.90 -5.82
N SER A 33 -8.11 -7.70 -6.01
CA SER A 33 -7.28 -6.93 -5.07
C SER A 33 -6.58 -5.78 -5.78
N ILE A 34 -6.61 -4.61 -5.16
CA ILE A 34 -5.84 -3.45 -5.58
C ILE A 34 -4.84 -3.10 -4.49
N ASN A 35 -3.58 -3.09 -4.88
CA ASN A 35 -2.45 -2.72 -4.05
C ASN A 35 -1.66 -1.60 -4.72
N GLU A 36 -0.99 -0.78 -3.92
CA GLU A 36 0.02 0.12 -4.48
C GLU A 36 1.18 -0.71 -5.03
N ASP A 37 1.70 -0.29 -6.18
CA ASP A 37 2.97 -0.80 -6.68
C ASP A 37 4.09 -0.15 -5.85
N LEU A 38 4.87 -0.98 -5.17
CA LEU A 38 5.92 -0.57 -4.27
C LEU A 38 7.26 -1.03 -4.80
N THR A 39 8.29 -0.21 -4.63
CA THR A 39 9.66 -0.65 -4.82
C THR A 39 9.98 -1.82 -3.89
N LYS A 40 10.97 -2.65 -4.24
CA LYS A 40 11.39 -3.79 -3.41
C LYS A 40 11.70 -3.36 -1.96
N SER A 41 12.37 -2.23 -1.78
CA SER A 41 12.70 -1.66 -0.47
C SER A 41 11.44 -1.24 0.31
N ASN A 42 10.49 -0.56 -0.33
CA ASN A 42 9.25 -0.17 0.36
C ASN A 42 8.37 -1.38 0.69
N LEU A 43 8.40 -2.42 -0.17
CA LEU A 43 7.71 -3.67 0.09
C LEU A 43 8.32 -4.43 1.28
N SER A 44 9.65 -4.48 1.41
CA SER A 44 10.29 -5.14 2.55
C SER A 44 9.97 -4.43 3.85
N ILE A 45 10.03 -3.10 3.87
CA ILE A 45 9.64 -2.26 5.02
C ILE A 45 8.16 -2.48 5.36
N PHE A 46 7.27 -2.52 4.36
CA PHE A 46 5.86 -2.78 4.59
C PHE A 46 5.62 -4.16 5.21
N LYS A 47 6.27 -5.19 4.69
CA LYS A 47 6.18 -6.56 5.25
C LYS A 47 6.71 -6.62 6.68
N TYR A 48 7.84 -5.98 6.94
CA TYR A 48 8.44 -5.91 8.27
C TYR A 48 7.56 -5.15 9.28
N ALA A 49 7.05 -3.98 8.91
CA ALA A 49 6.12 -3.22 9.73
C ALA A 49 4.85 -4.03 10.03
N ARG A 50 4.30 -4.72 9.01
CA ARG A 50 3.14 -5.60 9.16
C ARG A 50 3.42 -6.82 10.04
N SER A 51 4.63 -7.37 10.02
CA SER A 51 5.02 -8.50 10.86
C SER A 51 5.31 -8.11 12.31
N ILE A 52 5.65 -6.84 12.59
CA ILE A 52 5.81 -6.36 13.97
C ILE A 52 4.46 -5.99 14.56
N CYS A 53 3.61 -5.34 13.79
CA CYS A 53 2.30 -4.91 14.25
C CYS A 53 1.22 -5.95 13.96
N VAL A 54 1.48 -7.24 14.27
CA VAL A 54 0.57 -8.37 14.02
C VAL A 54 -0.81 -8.14 14.65
N GLU A 55 -0.87 -7.42 15.78
CA GLU A 55 -2.12 -7.08 16.46
C GLU A 55 -2.84 -5.86 15.89
N LYS A 56 -2.16 -5.00 15.11
CA LYS A 56 -2.72 -3.73 14.67
C LYS A 56 -3.13 -3.79 13.20
N LYS A 57 -4.44 -3.90 12.97
CA LYS A 57 -5.12 -3.91 11.66
C LYS A 57 -4.94 -2.64 10.80
N CYS A 58 -4.00 -1.77 11.15
CA CYS A 58 -3.96 -0.38 10.70
C CYS A 58 -2.66 0.03 10.00
N ILE A 59 -1.92 -0.93 9.45
CA ILE A 59 -0.79 -0.62 8.56
C ILE A 59 -1.25 -0.66 7.12
N TYR A 60 -0.98 0.42 6.38
CA TYR A 60 -1.30 0.56 4.98
C TYR A 60 -0.24 1.41 4.29
N THR A 61 -0.12 1.26 2.98
CA THR A 61 0.75 2.15 2.21
C THR A 61 -0.03 3.32 1.65
N SER A 62 0.61 4.48 1.59
CA SER A 62 0.12 5.67 0.92
C SER A 62 1.30 6.43 0.34
N ASN A 63 1.32 6.59 -0.98
CA ASN A 63 2.38 7.34 -1.69
C ASN A 63 3.76 6.68 -1.59
N GLY A 64 3.80 5.35 -1.60
CA GLY A 64 5.05 4.64 -1.41
C GLY A 64 5.61 4.73 0.02
N LYS A 65 4.90 5.37 0.95
CA LYS A 65 5.23 5.40 2.37
C LYS A 65 4.40 4.40 3.13
N VAL A 66 4.96 3.85 4.21
CA VAL A 66 4.26 2.94 5.11
C VAL A 66 3.65 3.76 6.25
N MET A 67 2.34 3.73 6.36
CA MET A 67 1.55 4.49 7.33
C MET A 67 0.96 3.56 8.37
N TYR A 68 0.82 4.07 9.58
CA TYR A 68 0.18 3.41 10.70
C TYR A 68 -0.94 4.29 11.27
N ASN A 69 -2.04 3.68 11.69
CA ASN A 69 -3.14 4.37 12.35
C ASN A 69 -3.46 3.68 13.69
N ASP A 70 -3.25 4.37 14.81
CA ASP A 70 -3.58 3.81 16.14
C ASP A 70 -5.07 3.96 16.52
N GLY A 71 -5.91 4.51 15.63
CA GLY A 71 -7.31 4.82 15.89
C GLY A 71 -7.55 6.27 16.32
N LYS A 72 -6.51 7.00 16.74
CA LYS A 72 -6.57 8.42 17.11
C LYS A 72 -5.75 9.31 16.17
N LYS A 73 -4.60 8.83 15.70
CA LYS A 73 -3.67 9.57 14.86
C LYS A 73 -3.10 8.68 13.75
N ARG A 74 -2.90 9.30 12.60
CA ARG A 74 -2.12 8.73 11.50
C ARG A 74 -0.67 9.14 11.69
N LEU A 75 0.20 8.15 11.81
CA LEU A 75 1.63 8.34 11.95
C LEU A 75 2.32 7.71 10.74
N GLU A 76 3.30 8.42 10.19
CA GLU A 76 4.23 7.87 9.21
C GLU A 76 5.21 7.00 9.98
N LEU A 77 5.30 5.70 9.64
CA LEU A 77 6.29 4.83 10.27
C LEU A 77 7.66 5.05 9.64
N PHE A 78 7.72 5.10 8.30
CA PHE A 78 8.94 5.32 7.54
C PHE A 78 8.64 6.00 6.21
N SER A 79 9.43 7.02 5.86
CA SER A 79 9.72 7.35 4.46
C SER A 79 11.16 6.98 4.16
N VAL A 80 11.35 6.20 3.09
CA VAL A 80 12.65 6.16 2.44
C VAL A 80 12.74 7.49 1.70
N GLN A 81 13.49 8.44 2.26
CA GLN A 81 13.93 9.60 1.51
C GLN A 81 14.60 9.06 0.25
N HIS A 82 14.21 9.58 -0.92
CA HIS A 82 15.00 9.41 -2.12
C HIS A 82 16.42 9.86 -1.78
N ALA A 83 17.34 8.90 -1.61
CA ALA A 83 18.74 9.19 -1.85
C ALA A 83 18.80 9.47 -3.34
N ASN A 84 18.82 10.76 -3.69
CA ASN A 84 19.29 11.17 -4.99
C ASN A 84 20.73 10.65 -5.11
N GLY A 85 20.91 9.68 -5.99
CA GLY A 85 22.19 9.16 -6.45
C GLY A 85 22.04 8.85 -7.92
#